data_AF-A0A7S0B7C8-F1
#
_entry.id   AF-A0A7S0B7C8-F1
#
_cell.length_a   1.000
_cell.length_b   1.000
_cell.length_c   1.000
_cell.angle_alpha   90.00
_cell.angle_beta   90.00
_cell.angle_gamma   90.00
#
_symmetry.space_group_name_H-M   'P 1'
#
loop_
_entity.id
_entity.type
_entity.pdbx_description
1 polymer ?
#
loop_
_entity_poly.entity_id
_entity_poly.type
_entity_poly.pdbx_seq_one_letter_code
_entity_poly.pdbx_strand_id
1 'polypeptide(L)'
;NFRCCPPHHIPGSLMAEEAVAAVPPPSPDAAELRAGPAAPPRAASSHGGDYPWVGAAYKLKVRGGLSPLQWLNGLTKSLLVLGDMVLEADGGFRRPGEDAPLFPRGGLDLRWRWDAPNRRIIIDFSSDGKLLPWRWDELTPSKDIRFPSMVPDWEGIGHVGKFTFQYSLLSAVAEAETSRKAAKRSQNQDSQRSMPLSSSQD
;
A
#
# COMPACT_ATOMS: atom_id res chain seq x y z
N ASN A 1 -59.14 -76.70 5.90
CA ASN A 1 -59.87 -76.19 7.08
C ASN A 1 -59.62 -74.68 7.16
N PHE A 2 -60.71 -73.91 7.20
CA PHE A 2 -60.84 -72.43 7.39
C PHE A 2 -60.15 -71.52 6.34
N ARG A 3 -60.87 -70.80 5.47
CA ARG A 3 -61.86 -69.70 5.62
C ARG A 3 -61.23 -68.31 5.90
N CYS A 4 -61.70 -67.35 5.09
CA CYS A 4 -62.00 -65.94 5.38
C CYS A 4 -60.89 -64.87 5.22
N CYS A 5 -61.00 -64.12 4.10
CA CYS A 5 -61.49 -62.72 3.97
C CYS A 5 -61.01 -61.57 4.91
N PRO A 6 -61.08 -60.30 4.40
CA PRO A 6 -60.25 -59.12 4.70
C PRO A 6 -61.00 -58.17 5.69
N PRO A 7 -60.95 -56.81 5.65
CA PRO A 7 -59.99 -55.78 5.20
C PRO A 7 -59.67 -54.76 6.34
N HIS A 8 -58.90 -53.69 6.11
CA HIS A 8 -59.18 -52.40 6.78
C HIS A 8 -58.65 -51.19 6.00
N HIS A 9 -59.54 -50.21 5.94
CA HIS A 9 -59.51 -48.91 5.28
C HIS A 9 -59.34 -47.84 6.37
N ILE A 10 -58.44 -46.86 6.22
CA ILE A 10 -58.53 -45.55 6.90
C ILE A 10 -58.00 -44.44 5.95
N PRO A 11 -58.65 -43.26 5.87
CA PRO A 11 -58.46 -42.23 4.86
C PRO A 11 -57.73 -40.96 5.38
N GLY A 12 -57.55 -39.99 4.49
CA GLY A 12 -57.08 -38.62 4.78
C GLY A 12 -55.66 -38.38 4.23
N SER A 13 -55.30 -37.24 3.65
CA SER A 13 -55.78 -35.90 3.88
C SER A 13 -55.04 -34.93 2.94
N LEU A 14 -55.75 -33.89 2.49
CA LEU A 14 -55.32 -32.55 2.08
C LEU A 14 -54.21 -32.38 1.01
N MET A 15 -54.56 -31.84 -0.16
CA MET A 15 -54.46 -30.42 -0.54
C MET A 15 -53.02 -29.94 -0.76
N ALA A 16 -52.67 -29.65 -2.01
CA ALA A 16 -52.31 -28.29 -2.47
C ALA A 16 -51.58 -28.38 -3.82
N GLU A 17 -52.33 -28.02 -4.85
CA GLU A 17 -51.84 -27.41 -6.08
C GLU A 17 -51.24 -26.05 -5.71
N GLU A 18 -49.99 -25.75 -6.06
CA GLU A 18 -49.58 -24.36 -6.20
C GLU A 18 -48.59 -24.19 -7.35
N ALA A 19 -48.86 -23.12 -8.08
CA ALA A 19 -48.43 -22.82 -9.41
C ALA A 19 -46.97 -22.35 -9.48
N VAL A 20 -46.38 -22.57 -10.64
CA VAL A 20 -45.09 -22.04 -11.06
C VAL A 20 -45.25 -20.52 -11.23
N ALA A 21 -44.86 -19.76 -10.20
CA ALA A 21 -44.84 -18.30 -10.27
C ALA A 21 -43.67 -17.84 -11.16
N ALA A 22 -44.03 -17.10 -12.19
CA ALA A 22 -43.15 -16.48 -13.16
C ALA A 22 -42.12 -15.55 -12.48
N VAL A 23 -40.86 -15.70 -12.89
CA VAL A 23 -39.76 -14.79 -12.52
C VAL A 23 -40.03 -13.43 -13.19
N PRO A 24 -40.11 -12.32 -12.43
CA PRO A 24 -40.25 -11.00 -13.03
C PRO A 24 -38.95 -10.59 -13.75
N PRO A 25 -39.04 -9.89 -14.90
CA PRO A 25 -37.85 -9.35 -15.56
C PRO A 25 -37.16 -8.29 -14.66
N PRO A 26 -35.83 -8.16 -14.72
CA PRO A 26 -35.11 -7.18 -13.92
C PRO A 26 -35.50 -5.75 -14.33
N SER A 27 -35.94 -4.96 -13.36
CA SER A 27 -36.23 -3.53 -13.52
C SER A 27 -35.02 -2.74 -14.04
N PRO A 28 -35.21 -1.74 -14.92
CA PRO A 28 -34.13 -0.97 -15.54
C PRO A 28 -33.66 0.21 -14.66
N ASP A 29 -33.38 -0.04 -13.37
CA ASP A 29 -33.03 1.01 -12.40
C ASP A 29 -31.77 0.70 -11.57
N ALA A 30 -30.80 0.00 -12.17
CA ALA A 30 -29.46 -0.20 -11.59
C ALA A 30 -28.36 0.58 -12.34
N ALA A 31 -28.70 1.73 -12.91
CA ALA A 31 -27.78 2.61 -13.60
C ALA A 31 -27.47 3.88 -12.80
N GLU A 32 -27.01 3.75 -11.56
CA GLU A 32 -26.26 4.84 -10.92
C GLU A 32 -25.24 4.31 -9.91
N LEU A 33 -24.27 3.55 -10.42
CA LEU A 33 -22.98 3.37 -9.75
C LEU A 33 -22.29 4.74 -9.76
N ARG A 34 -22.56 5.52 -8.72
CA ARG A 34 -21.89 6.79 -8.46
C ARG A 34 -20.38 6.56 -8.49
N ALA A 35 -19.76 7.01 -9.58
CA ALA A 35 -18.33 7.15 -9.70
C ALA A 35 -17.85 7.97 -8.49
N GLY A 36 -16.99 7.37 -7.66
CA GLY A 36 -16.15 8.14 -6.75
C GLY A 36 -15.33 9.17 -7.53
N PRO A 37 -14.68 10.13 -6.86
CA PRO A 37 -13.92 11.18 -7.54
C PRO A 37 -12.97 10.54 -8.56
N ALA A 38 -13.25 10.78 -9.83
CA ALA A 38 -12.46 10.26 -10.92
C ALA A 38 -11.02 10.76 -10.76
N ALA A 39 -10.05 9.85 -10.85
CA ALA A 39 -8.64 10.22 -10.84
C ALA A 39 -8.38 11.31 -11.89
N PRO A 40 -7.48 12.27 -11.62
CA PRO A 40 -7.19 13.34 -12.55
C PRO A 40 -6.80 12.78 -13.93
N PRO A 41 -7.16 13.46 -15.03
CA PRO A 41 -6.84 13.00 -16.38
C PRO A 41 -5.32 12.84 -16.51
N ARG A 42 -4.88 11.58 -16.62
CA ARG A 42 -3.47 11.23 -16.74
C ARG A 42 -3.00 11.58 -18.14
N ALA A 43 -2.44 12.79 -18.32
CA ALA A 43 -1.66 13.08 -19.51
C ALA A 43 -0.60 11.99 -19.68
N ALA A 44 -0.36 11.54 -20.91
CA ALA A 44 0.63 10.50 -21.24
C ALA A 44 2.03 10.96 -20.84
N SER A 45 2.40 10.76 -19.57
CA SER A 45 3.73 11.03 -19.06
C SER A 45 4.51 9.74 -19.18
N SER A 46 5.68 9.80 -19.82
CA SER A 46 6.62 8.69 -19.86
C SER A 46 7.03 8.31 -18.43
N HIS A 47 7.12 7.02 -18.14
CA HIS A 47 7.72 6.53 -16.91
C HIS A 47 9.22 6.84 -16.89
N GLY A 48 9.74 7.09 -15.69
CA GLY A 48 11.15 7.43 -15.49
C GLY A 48 11.54 8.85 -15.86
N GLY A 49 12.84 9.02 -16.10
CA GLY A 49 13.53 10.25 -16.44
C GLY A 49 14.82 10.43 -15.65
N ASP A 50 15.64 11.40 -16.05
CA ASP A 50 16.88 11.76 -15.36
C ASP A 50 16.63 12.90 -14.36
N TYR A 51 16.55 12.55 -13.08
CA TYR A 51 16.28 13.49 -11.98
C TYR A 51 17.27 13.30 -10.84
N PRO A 52 17.51 14.33 -10.01
CA PRO A 52 18.50 14.25 -8.93
C PRO A 52 18.30 13.13 -7.90
N TRP A 53 17.06 12.64 -7.74
CA TRP A 53 16.73 11.54 -6.82
C TRP A 53 16.92 10.15 -7.43
N VAL A 54 17.17 10.05 -8.73
CA VAL A 54 17.45 8.76 -9.39
C VAL A 54 18.76 8.19 -8.89
N GLY A 55 18.79 6.90 -8.62
CA GLY A 55 19.97 6.23 -8.04
C GLY A 55 20.13 6.43 -6.53
N ALA A 56 19.35 7.32 -5.89
CA ALA A 56 19.39 7.49 -4.45
C ALA A 56 18.66 6.36 -3.73
N ALA A 57 19.24 5.89 -2.62
CA ALA A 57 18.64 4.88 -1.77
C ALA A 57 17.66 5.50 -0.77
N TYR A 58 16.47 4.93 -0.72
CA TYR A 58 15.38 5.33 0.14
C TYR A 58 14.91 4.19 1.02
N LYS A 59 14.52 4.53 2.24
CA LYS A 59 13.87 3.64 3.20
C LYS A 59 12.42 4.01 3.39
N LEU A 60 11.53 3.06 3.20
CA LEU A 60 10.09 3.24 3.40
C LEU A 60 9.75 3.16 4.89
N LYS A 61 9.03 4.17 5.38
CA LYS A 61 8.52 4.23 6.74
C LYS A 61 7.03 4.53 6.73
N VAL A 62 6.22 3.56 7.10
CA VAL A 62 4.77 3.77 7.29
C VAL A 62 4.56 4.58 8.56
N ARG A 63 3.79 5.67 8.50
CA ARG A 63 3.46 6.44 9.71
C ARG A 63 2.51 5.61 10.57
N GLY A 64 2.86 5.43 11.85
CA GLY A 64 2.18 4.52 12.77
C GLY A 64 0.68 4.82 12.89
N GLY A 65 -0.13 3.79 12.64
CA GLY A 65 -1.58 3.78 12.80
C GLY A 65 -2.09 2.37 12.48
N LEU A 66 -2.73 1.71 13.46
CA LEU A 66 -3.51 0.50 13.24
C LEU A 66 -4.91 0.93 12.76
N SER A 67 -5.57 0.35 11.78
CA SER A 67 -5.22 -0.68 10.82
C SER A 67 -6.32 -0.63 9.76
N PRO A 68 -6.05 -0.53 8.46
CA PRO A 68 -7.07 -0.97 7.53
C PRO A 68 -6.96 -2.50 7.45
N LEU A 69 -7.52 -3.19 8.47
CA LEU A 69 -7.20 -4.58 8.82
C LEU A 69 -7.11 -5.47 7.59
N GLN A 70 -5.88 -5.93 7.33
CA GLN A 70 -5.49 -6.64 6.13
C GLN A 70 -5.67 -5.77 4.88
N TRP A 71 -4.69 -4.95 4.49
CA TRP A 71 -4.65 -4.35 3.13
C TRP A 71 -4.31 -5.38 2.03
N LEU A 72 -5.07 -6.47 2.11
CA LEU A 72 -5.20 -7.70 1.34
C LEU A 72 -3.89 -8.44 1.12
N ASN A 73 -3.45 -9.13 2.18
CA ASN A 73 -2.45 -10.21 2.40
C ASN A 73 -1.30 -10.51 1.40
N GLY A 74 -1.36 -10.07 0.14
CA GLY A 74 -0.26 -10.03 -0.83
C GLY A 74 0.26 -8.62 -1.12
N LEU A 75 -0.58 -7.57 -1.08
CA LEU A 75 -0.16 -6.23 -1.52
C LEU A 75 0.77 -5.54 -0.52
N THR A 76 0.48 -5.66 0.78
CA THR A 76 1.40 -5.25 1.85
C THR A 76 2.69 -6.05 1.81
N LYS A 77 2.69 -7.34 1.44
CA LYS A 77 3.96 -8.06 1.24
C LYS A 77 4.80 -7.42 0.14
N SER A 78 4.17 -7.05 -0.98
CA SER A 78 4.88 -6.33 -2.05
C SER A 78 5.42 -4.97 -1.56
N LEU A 79 4.60 -4.18 -0.87
CA LEU A 79 5.02 -2.87 -0.34
C LEU A 79 6.02 -2.94 0.83
N LEU A 80 6.02 -4.04 1.59
CA LEU A 80 7.03 -4.34 2.60
C LEU A 80 8.32 -4.87 1.97
N VAL A 81 8.23 -5.55 0.81
CA VAL A 81 9.39 -5.89 -0.03
C VAL A 81 10.06 -4.63 -0.57
N LEU A 82 9.33 -3.53 -0.71
CA LEU A 82 9.81 -2.17 -1.01
C LEU A 82 10.46 -1.46 0.20
N GLY A 83 10.78 -2.17 1.29
CA GLY A 83 11.34 -1.59 2.52
C GLY A 83 12.54 -0.65 2.28
N ASP A 84 13.51 -1.09 1.47
CA ASP A 84 14.58 -0.25 0.95
C ASP A 84 14.58 -0.30 -0.58
N MET A 85 14.63 0.86 -1.24
CA MET A 85 14.50 0.96 -2.70
C MET A 85 15.38 2.06 -3.29
N VAL A 86 15.67 1.93 -4.58
CA VAL A 86 16.26 2.97 -5.44
C VAL A 86 15.32 3.21 -6.60
N LEU A 87 15.04 4.48 -6.90
CA LEU A 87 14.28 4.87 -8.09
C LEU A 87 15.23 4.90 -9.29
N GLU A 88 14.87 4.20 -10.37
CA GLU A 88 15.70 4.06 -11.56
C GLU A 88 15.26 5.00 -12.69
N ALA A 89 16.20 5.37 -13.58
CA ALA A 89 15.96 6.32 -14.66
C ALA A 89 14.90 5.84 -15.68
N ASP A 90 14.67 4.54 -15.78
CA ASP A 90 13.65 3.93 -16.64
C ASP A 90 12.25 3.88 -15.99
N GLY A 91 12.10 4.47 -14.80
CA GLY A 91 10.86 4.44 -14.03
C GLY A 91 10.73 3.20 -13.14
N GLY A 92 11.69 2.28 -13.17
CA GLY A 92 11.71 1.09 -12.34
C GLY A 92 12.17 1.34 -10.91
N PHE A 93 12.27 0.24 -10.18
CA PHE A 93 12.77 0.19 -8.81
C PHE A 93 13.76 -0.95 -8.68
N ARG A 94 14.80 -0.78 -7.86
CA ARG A 94 15.71 -1.86 -7.45
C ARG A 94 16.05 -1.77 -5.96
N ARG A 95 16.66 -2.82 -5.41
CA ARG A 95 17.19 -2.77 -4.05
C ARG A 95 18.54 -2.04 -4.02
N PRO A 96 18.85 -1.28 -2.96
CA PRO A 96 20.17 -0.70 -2.80
C PRO A 96 21.25 -1.79 -2.79
N GLY A 97 22.27 -1.65 -3.65
CA GLY A 97 23.36 -2.61 -3.78
C GLY A 97 23.07 -3.82 -4.67
N GLU A 98 21.86 -3.94 -5.22
CA GLU A 98 21.52 -4.92 -6.24
C GLU A 98 21.38 -4.21 -7.60
N ASP A 99 21.74 -4.92 -8.68
CA ASP A 99 21.57 -4.44 -10.07
C ASP A 99 20.27 -4.97 -10.70
N ALA A 100 19.65 -5.98 -10.09
CA ALA A 100 18.42 -6.57 -10.61
C ALA A 100 17.21 -5.69 -10.29
N PRO A 101 16.28 -5.53 -11.26
CA PRO A 101 15.05 -4.78 -11.01
C PRO A 101 14.15 -5.53 -10.02
N LEU A 102 13.45 -4.77 -9.18
CA LEU A 102 12.52 -5.28 -8.17
C LEU A 102 11.20 -5.77 -8.80
N PHE A 103 10.84 -5.18 -9.95
CA PHE A 103 9.63 -5.47 -10.72
C PHE A 103 9.97 -5.63 -12.22
N PRO A 104 9.20 -6.44 -12.97
CA PRO A 104 7.97 -7.13 -12.57
C PRO A 104 8.21 -8.33 -11.64
N ARG A 105 7.26 -8.62 -10.75
CA ARG A 105 7.29 -9.80 -9.88
C ARG A 105 5.90 -10.35 -9.65
N GLY A 106 5.68 -11.61 -10.02
CA GLY A 106 4.39 -12.29 -9.84
C GLY A 106 3.24 -11.61 -10.59
N GLY A 107 3.49 -11.15 -11.82
CA GLY A 107 2.51 -10.44 -12.65
C GLY A 107 2.34 -8.95 -12.31
N LEU A 108 2.83 -8.50 -11.15
CA LEU A 108 2.77 -7.10 -10.74
C LEU A 108 3.98 -6.33 -11.26
N ASP A 109 3.76 -5.16 -11.89
CA ASP A 109 4.81 -4.21 -12.25
C ASP A 109 4.49 -2.82 -11.69
N LEU A 110 5.53 -2.14 -11.20
CA LEU A 110 5.45 -0.80 -10.63
C LEU A 110 6.37 0.13 -11.41
N ARG A 111 5.82 1.26 -11.82
CA ARG A 111 6.60 2.28 -12.53
C ARG A 111 6.32 3.66 -11.96
N TRP A 112 7.38 4.41 -11.68
CA TRP A 112 7.26 5.80 -11.27
C TRP A 112 7.33 6.75 -12.47
N ARG A 113 6.65 7.88 -12.37
CA ARG A 113 6.73 8.99 -13.33
C ARG A 113 6.65 10.32 -12.61
N TRP A 114 7.22 11.36 -13.21
CA TRP A 114 7.11 12.72 -12.68
C TRP A 114 5.84 13.41 -13.18
N ASP A 115 5.02 13.92 -12.27
CA ASP A 115 3.86 14.76 -12.55
C ASP A 115 4.26 16.22 -12.38
N ALA A 116 4.80 16.80 -13.45
CA ALA A 116 5.36 18.16 -13.44
C ALA A 116 4.37 19.26 -13.00
N PRO A 117 3.08 19.27 -13.44
CA PRO A 117 2.11 20.25 -12.97
C PRO A 117 1.93 20.25 -11.46
N ASN A 118 1.93 19.07 -10.83
CA ASN A 118 1.70 18.92 -9.38
C ASN A 118 2.99 18.77 -8.57
N ARG A 119 4.16 18.75 -9.23
CA ARG A 119 5.50 18.60 -8.62
C ARG A 119 5.60 17.41 -7.67
N ARG A 120 5.10 16.25 -8.12
CA ARG A 120 5.10 15.01 -7.36
C ARG A 120 5.50 13.83 -8.24
N ILE A 121 5.98 12.76 -7.62
CA ILE A 121 6.12 11.47 -8.30
C ILE A 121 4.79 10.72 -8.16
N ILE A 122 4.36 10.08 -9.26
CA ILE A 122 3.27 9.11 -9.24
C ILE A 122 3.87 7.73 -9.42
N ILE A 123 3.51 6.79 -8.55
CA ILE A 123 3.82 5.37 -8.72
C ILE A 123 2.57 4.68 -9.24
N ASP A 124 2.67 4.20 -10.48
CA ASP A 124 1.64 3.44 -11.14
C ASP A 124 1.84 1.94 -10.92
N PHE A 125 0.74 1.24 -10.66
CA PHE A 125 0.72 -0.20 -10.47
C PHE A 125 0.03 -0.84 -11.67
N SER A 126 0.59 -1.92 -12.17
CA SER A 126 -0.01 -2.72 -13.24
C SER A 126 0.05 -4.21 -12.90
N SER A 127 -0.95 -4.97 -13.38
CA SER A 127 -1.00 -6.43 -13.29
C SER A 127 -1.11 -6.99 -14.70
N ASP A 128 -0.21 -7.90 -15.05
CA ASP A 128 -0.18 -8.58 -16.36
C ASP A 128 -0.22 -7.57 -17.53
N GLY A 129 0.59 -6.51 -17.41
CA GLY A 129 0.69 -5.42 -18.38
C GLY A 129 -0.47 -4.42 -18.39
N LYS A 130 -1.48 -4.60 -17.53
CA LYS A 130 -2.65 -3.69 -17.43
C LYS A 130 -2.54 -2.78 -16.23
N LEU A 131 -2.62 -1.48 -16.46
CA LEU A 131 -2.64 -0.47 -15.40
C LEU A 131 -3.84 -0.69 -14.45
N LEU A 132 -3.62 -0.57 -13.16
CA LEU A 132 -4.63 -0.68 -12.11
C LEU A 132 -5.14 0.71 -11.71
N PRO A 133 -6.27 1.20 -12.27
CA PRO A 133 -6.72 2.58 -12.03
C PRO A 133 -7.15 2.83 -10.58
N TRP A 134 -7.43 1.78 -9.81
CA TRP A 134 -7.77 1.86 -8.39
C TRP A 134 -6.53 1.87 -7.48
N ARG A 135 -5.31 1.74 -8.02
CA ARG A 135 -4.07 1.65 -7.24
C ARG A 135 -3.00 2.59 -7.79
N TRP A 136 -2.59 3.57 -7.01
CA TRP A 136 -1.42 4.40 -7.28
C TRP A 136 -0.88 5.01 -5.99
N ASP A 137 0.37 5.44 -5.99
CA ASP A 137 0.91 6.28 -4.93
C ASP A 137 1.28 7.67 -5.46
N GLU A 138 1.20 8.65 -4.58
CA GLU A 138 1.64 10.01 -4.80
C GLU A 138 2.75 10.34 -3.81
N LEU A 139 3.90 10.77 -4.30
CA LEU A 139 5.04 11.17 -3.49
C LEU A 139 5.32 12.64 -3.70
N THR A 140 5.10 13.44 -2.66
CA THR A 140 5.42 14.86 -2.65
C THR A 140 6.76 15.07 -1.95
N PRO A 141 7.66 15.90 -2.49
CA PRO A 141 8.93 16.16 -1.82
C PRO A 141 8.65 16.84 -0.48
N SER A 142 9.26 16.34 0.59
CA SER A 142 9.20 16.96 1.90
C SER A 142 9.81 18.36 1.84
N LYS A 143 9.23 19.30 2.59
CA LYS A 143 9.78 20.65 2.72
C LYS A 143 11.09 20.68 3.52
N ASP A 144 11.30 19.66 4.35
CA ASP A 144 12.45 19.53 5.22
C ASP A 144 13.57 18.77 4.51
N ILE A 145 14.49 19.50 3.88
CA ILE A 145 15.72 18.89 3.33
C ILE A 145 16.64 18.56 4.50
N ARG A 146 16.85 17.26 4.75
CA ARG A 146 17.78 16.80 5.78
C ARG A 146 19.20 16.73 5.23
N PHE A 147 20.06 17.64 5.70
CA PHE A 147 21.50 17.54 5.47
C PHE A 147 22.05 16.21 6.03
N PRO A 148 22.94 15.51 5.31
CA PRO A 148 23.71 15.91 4.12
C PRO A 148 23.10 15.42 2.79
N SER A 149 21.84 14.97 2.80
CA SER A 149 21.18 14.52 1.59
C SER A 149 20.88 15.72 0.68
N MET A 150 21.40 15.70 -0.55
CA MET A 150 21.00 16.66 -1.59
C MET A 150 19.71 16.25 -2.32
N VAL A 151 19.23 15.04 -2.05
CA VAL A 151 17.95 14.54 -2.56
C VAL A 151 16.87 14.71 -1.50
N PRO A 152 15.62 15.05 -1.90
CA PRO A 152 14.54 15.23 -0.95
C PRO A 152 14.13 13.89 -0.33
N ASP A 153 13.65 13.95 0.91
CA ASP A 153 12.75 12.91 1.41
C ASP A 153 11.38 13.09 0.77
N TRP A 154 10.57 12.04 0.77
CA TRP A 154 9.23 12.06 0.20
C TRP A 154 8.17 11.77 1.24
N GLU A 155 7.10 12.55 1.20
CA GLU A 155 5.84 12.24 1.86
C GLU A 155 4.92 11.54 0.87
N GLY A 156 4.56 10.30 1.20
CA GLY A 156 3.77 9.43 0.34
C GLY A 156 2.32 9.31 0.80
N ILE A 157 1.41 9.42 -0.15
CA ILE A 157 0.01 9.02 0.01
C ILE A 157 -0.24 7.88 -0.96
N GLY A 158 -0.57 6.71 -0.43
CA GLY A 158 -0.95 5.58 -1.25
C GLY A 158 -2.45 5.40 -1.33
N HIS A 159 -2.95 5.12 -2.53
CA HIS A 159 -4.36 4.98 -2.87
C HIS A 159 -4.68 3.52 -3.23
N VAL A 160 -5.69 2.95 -2.59
CA VAL A 160 -6.23 1.61 -2.87
C VAL A 160 -7.75 1.66 -2.87
N GLY A 161 -8.32 1.72 -4.08
CA GLY A 161 -9.74 1.94 -4.30
C GLY A 161 -10.19 3.23 -3.63
N LYS A 162 -11.02 3.10 -2.59
CA LYS A 162 -11.53 4.23 -1.80
C LYS A 162 -10.69 4.58 -0.57
N PHE A 163 -9.64 3.80 -0.29
CA PHE A 163 -8.84 3.98 0.91
C PHE A 163 -7.50 4.62 0.60
N THR A 164 -6.99 5.36 1.58
CA THR A 164 -5.65 5.95 1.52
C THR A 164 -4.84 5.64 2.76
N PHE A 165 -3.52 5.69 2.62
CA PHE A 165 -2.57 5.56 3.73
C PHE A 165 -1.38 6.49 3.52
N GLN A 166 -0.73 6.86 4.62
CA GLN A 166 0.43 7.74 4.58
C GLN A 166 1.71 6.98 4.92
N TYR A 167 2.77 7.29 4.19
CA TYR A 167 4.11 6.79 4.45
C TYR A 167 5.14 7.85 4.10
N SER A 168 6.41 7.57 4.37
CA SER A 168 7.52 8.43 4.00
C SER A 168 8.61 7.60 3.35
N LEU A 169 9.26 8.14 2.32
CA LEU A 169 10.52 7.61 1.80
C LEU A 169 11.65 8.50 2.28
N LEU A 170 12.49 7.92 3.12
CA LEU A 170 13.56 8.63 3.79
C LEU A 170 14.89 8.31 3.11
N SER A 171 15.64 9.31 2.68
CA SER A 171 16.97 9.14 2.13
C SER A 171 17.84 8.40 3.13
N ALA A 172 18.44 7.28 2.71
CA ALA A 172 19.26 6.43 3.57
C ALA A 172 20.46 7.19 4.16
N VAL A 173 20.99 8.17 3.42
CA VAL A 173 22.06 9.05 3.87
C VAL A 173 21.62 9.89 5.08
N ALA A 174 20.44 10.50 5.01
CA ALA A 174 19.89 11.32 6.09
C ALA A 174 19.48 10.48 7.32
N GLU A 175 18.95 9.27 7.11
CA GLU A 175 18.62 8.32 8.18
C GLU A 175 19.88 7.87 8.95
N ALA A 176 20.95 7.52 8.24
CA ALA A 176 22.21 7.07 8.85
C ALA A 176 22.84 8.15 9.74
N GLU A 177 22.83 9.41 9.29
CA GLU A 177 23.32 10.55 10.07
C GLU A 177 22.51 10.79 11.33
N THR A 178 21.18 10.77 11.22
CA THR A 178 20.29 11.02 12.35
C THR A 178 20.51 9.96 13.43
N SER A 179 20.65 8.70 13.02
CA SER A 179 20.90 7.56 13.92
C SER A 179 22.26 7.68 14.62
N ARG A 180 23.32 8.08 13.89
CA ARG A 180 24.65 8.32 14.48
C ARG A 180 24.66 9.45 15.49
N LYS A 181 23.96 10.56 15.20
CA LYS A 181 23.86 11.71 16.11
C LYS A 181 23.09 11.33 17.39
N ALA A 182 22.01 10.56 17.27
CA ALA A 182 21.25 10.07 18.42
C ALA A 182 22.11 9.15 19.33
N ALA A 183 22.84 8.20 18.74
CA ALA A 183 23.71 7.29 19.49
C ALA A 183 24.81 8.04 20.29
N LYS A 184 25.44 9.06 19.68
CA LYS A 184 26.43 9.90 20.36
C LYS A 184 25.85 10.70 21.53
N ARG A 185 24.61 11.17 21.41
CA ARG A 185 23.92 11.90 22.50
C ARG A 185 23.64 11.00 23.70
N SER A 186 23.18 9.77 23.47
CA SER A 186 22.94 8.80 24.54
C SER A 186 24.22 8.44 25.30
N GLN A 187 25.33 8.20 24.59
CA GLN A 187 26.63 7.91 25.23
C GLN A 187 27.17 9.05 26.10
N ASN A 188 26.98 10.32 25.69
CA ASN A 188 27.41 11.47 26.47
C ASN A 188 26.59 11.66 27.77
N GLN A 189 25.30 11.31 27.78
CA GLN A 189 24.47 11.45 28.99
C GLN A 189 24.83 10.40 30.07
N ASP A 190 25.17 9.18 29.67
CA ASP A 190 25.58 8.13 30.61
C ASP A 190 26.93 8.43 31.27
N SER A 191 27.85 9.05 30.53
CA SER A 191 29.16 9.47 31.06
C SER A 191 29.05 10.63 32.07
N GLN A 192 28.07 11.52 31.91
CA GLN A 192 27.86 12.65 32.86
C GLN A 192 27.16 12.23 34.16
N ARG A 193 26.41 11.12 34.18
CA ARG A 193 25.79 10.58 35.41
C ARG A 193 26.74 9.76 36.28
N SER A 194 27.95 9.48 35.80
CA SER A 194 28.91 8.59 36.47
C SER A 194 29.96 9.32 37.34
N MET A 195 29.78 10.62 37.60
CA MET A 195 30.67 11.37 38.50
C MET A 195 30.36 10.97 39.97
N PRO A 196 31.30 10.34 40.70
CA PRO A 196 31.10 10.05 42.11
C PRO A 196 31.03 11.38 42.88
N LEU A 197 29.97 11.53 43.68
CA LEU A 197 29.88 12.55 44.72
C LEU A 197 31.05 12.33 45.70
N SER A 198 32.14 13.05 45.49
CA SER A 198 33.21 13.17 46.48
C SER A 198 32.63 13.87 47.69
N SER A 199 32.27 13.07 48.70
CA SER A 199 31.90 13.53 50.02
C SER A 199 33.09 14.24 50.67
N SER A 200 33.09 15.56 50.61
CA SER A 200 33.89 16.38 51.52
C SER A 200 33.33 16.20 52.93
N GLN A 201 34.06 15.47 53.76
CA GLN A 201 33.93 15.51 55.21
C GLN A 201 35.02 16.46 55.72
N ASP A 202 34.59 17.57 56.31
CA ASP A 202 35.33 18.32 57.34
C ASP A 202 34.43 18.39 58.58
#